data_AF-A0A7D3QNP7-F1
#
_entry.id   AF-A0A7D3QNP7-F1
#
_cell.length_a   1.000
_cell.length_b   1.000
_cell.length_c   1.000
_cell.angle_alpha   90.00
_cell.angle_beta   90.00
_cell.angle_gamma   90.00
#
_symmetry.space_group_name_H-M   'P 1'
#
loop_
_entity.id
_entity.type
_entity.pdbx_description
1 polymer ?
#
loop_
_entity_poly.entity_id
_entity_poly.type
_entity_poly.pdbx_seq_one_letter_code
_entity_poly.pdbx_strand_id
1 'polypeptide(L)'
;QSQLDKHRAFFARTMYYKSMLDSKNKVFKNIIKSVDQAGNIDTQDANQKMQQINDRFTYVSQNAQIWEQKLQEAVRCWHNFRECERIISDWLMKAEQLISEKHIDTKEIVESHKVFFERVNERWIHDLVQTAQDLRNCLPTDQQRTIVNSVERLQSKWKEVLSFAPLHLMRLEFRLDETTFHQYIKDIDKEINIEQQAFNKQENVDAIIARNKEF
;
A
#
# COMPACT_ATOMS: atom_id res chain seq x y z
N GLN A 1 5.73 19.03 -6.43
CA GLN A 1 5.35 19.81 -7.63
C GLN A 1 6.50 20.62 -8.23
N SER A 2 7.08 21.61 -7.54
CA SER A 2 8.04 22.55 -8.16
C SER A 2 9.29 21.92 -8.80
N GLN A 3 9.81 20.81 -8.26
CA GLN A 3 10.99 20.14 -8.83
C GLN A 3 10.66 19.35 -10.11
N LEU A 4 9.47 18.75 -10.19
CA LEU A 4 8.98 18.08 -11.40
C LEU A 4 8.72 19.08 -12.53
N ASP A 5 8.20 20.27 -12.21
CA ASP A 5 7.97 21.32 -13.20
C ASP A 5 9.28 21.89 -13.75
N LYS A 6 10.28 22.09 -12.87
CA LYS A 6 11.65 22.47 -13.29
C LYS A 6 12.27 21.40 -14.19
N HIS A 7 12.06 20.13 -13.84
CA HIS A 7 12.53 19.00 -14.64
C HIS A 7 11.90 19.03 -16.03
N ARG A 8 10.56 19.04 -16.15
CA ARG A 8 9.86 19.14 -17.45
C ARG A 8 10.30 20.34 -18.29
N ALA A 9 10.47 21.50 -17.66
CA ALA A 9 10.92 22.72 -18.35
C ALA A 9 12.35 22.58 -18.91
N PHE A 10 13.24 21.89 -18.20
CA PHE A 10 14.62 21.63 -18.66
C PHE A 10 14.65 20.75 -19.93
N PHE A 11 13.87 19.66 -19.97
CA PHE A 11 13.84 18.76 -21.14
C PHE A 11 13.15 19.40 -22.35
N ALA A 12 12.07 20.17 -22.13
CA ALA A 12 11.44 20.95 -23.19
C ALA A 12 12.43 21.94 -23.84
N ARG A 13 13.27 22.61 -23.04
CA ARG A 13 14.31 23.51 -23.55
C ARG A 13 15.49 22.79 -24.18
N THR A 14 15.80 21.56 -23.78
CA THR A 14 16.94 20.79 -24.31
C THR A 14 16.78 20.54 -25.82
N MET A 15 15.56 20.23 -26.29
CA MET A 15 15.28 20.06 -27.72
C MET A 15 15.50 21.36 -28.51
N TYR A 16 15.09 22.49 -27.95
CA TYR A 16 15.35 23.81 -28.53
C TYR A 16 16.86 24.11 -28.61
N TYR A 17 17.60 23.88 -27.52
CA TYR A 17 19.05 24.11 -27.49
C TYR A 17 19.80 23.20 -28.46
N LYS A 18 19.36 21.95 -28.63
CA LYS A 18 19.94 21.03 -29.62
C LYS A 18 19.79 21.60 -31.04
N SER A 19 18.58 22.02 -31.41
CA SER A 19 18.32 22.62 -32.73
C SER A 19 19.12 23.92 -32.95
N MET A 20 19.23 24.77 -31.92
CA MET A 20 20.03 25.98 -32.00
C MET A 20 21.53 25.69 -32.15
N LEU A 21 22.05 24.67 -31.44
CA LEU A 21 23.44 24.25 -31.55
C LEU A 21 23.75 23.66 -32.93
N ASP A 22 22.85 22.86 -33.49
CA ASP A 22 22.97 22.32 -34.86
C ASP A 22 23.03 23.44 -35.90
N SER A 23 22.20 24.47 -35.75
CA SER A 23 22.24 25.66 -36.60
C SER A 23 23.58 26.41 -36.48
N LYS A 24 24.06 26.64 -35.26
CA LYS A 24 25.37 27.29 -35.01
C LYS A 24 26.54 26.46 -35.56
N ASN A 25 26.51 25.13 -35.42
CA ASN A 25 27.45 24.21 -36.03
C ASN A 25 27.49 24.35 -37.56
N LYS A 26 26.32 24.48 -38.20
CA LYS A 26 26.22 24.66 -39.65
C LYS A 26 26.84 25.98 -40.11
N VAL A 27 26.54 27.08 -39.41
CA VAL A 27 27.13 28.40 -39.70
C VAL A 27 28.64 28.37 -39.48
N PHE A 28 29.10 27.81 -38.37
CA PHE A 28 30.52 27.69 -38.05
C PHE A 28 31.29 26.90 -39.13
N LYS A 29 30.77 25.73 -39.54
CA LYS A 29 31.34 24.94 -40.64
C LYS A 29 31.45 25.72 -41.94
N ASN A 30 30.48 26.58 -42.25
CA ASN A 30 30.54 27.42 -43.45
C ASN A 30 31.62 28.50 -43.33
N ILE A 31 31.74 29.16 -42.16
CA ILE A 31 32.78 30.18 -41.91
C ILE A 31 34.18 29.57 -42.04
N ILE A 32 34.42 28.42 -41.40
CA ILE A 32 35.71 27.73 -41.49
C ILE A 32 36.07 27.41 -42.94
N LYS A 33 35.12 26.88 -43.73
CA LYS A 33 35.33 26.60 -45.16
C LYS A 33 35.71 27.85 -45.96
N SER A 34 35.04 28.98 -45.71
CA SER A 34 35.34 30.25 -46.40
C SER A 34 36.70 30.83 -45.99
N VAL A 35 37.11 30.63 -44.73
CA VAL A 35 38.36 31.13 -44.18
C VAL A 35 39.56 30.28 -44.64
N ASP A 36 39.41 28.95 -44.68
CA ASP A 36 40.43 28.03 -45.20
C ASP A 36 40.76 28.32 -46.68
N GLN A 37 39.78 28.74 -47.48
CA GLN A 37 40.00 29.15 -48.88
C GLN A 37 40.89 30.39 -49.02
N ALA A 38 40.94 31.24 -47.99
CA ALA A 38 41.77 32.45 -47.97
C ALA A 38 43.21 32.19 -47.47
N GLY A 39 43.52 30.98 -46.96
CA GLY A 39 44.87 30.47 -46.67
C GLY A 39 45.65 31.12 -45.52
N ASN A 40 45.14 32.20 -44.92
CA ASN A 40 45.97 33.11 -44.10
C ASN A 40 45.52 33.24 -42.63
N ILE A 41 44.52 32.47 -42.17
CA ILE A 41 43.93 32.61 -40.84
C ILE A 41 43.97 31.27 -40.11
N ASP A 42 44.56 31.25 -38.90
CA ASP A 42 44.55 30.10 -38.02
C ASP A 42 43.15 29.90 -37.38
N THR A 43 42.56 28.73 -37.61
CA THR A 43 41.23 28.37 -37.11
C THR A 43 41.25 27.31 -36.00
N GLN A 44 42.43 26.90 -35.53
CA GLN A 44 42.59 25.79 -34.59
C GLN A 44 41.87 26.05 -33.26
N ASP A 45 42.07 27.21 -32.65
CA ASP A 45 41.41 27.60 -31.38
C ASP A 45 39.87 27.64 -31.52
N ALA A 46 39.38 28.16 -32.65
CA ALA A 46 37.94 28.22 -32.93
C ALA A 46 37.32 26.82 -33.07
N ASN A 47 38.01 25.91 -33.77
CA ASN A 47 37.60 24.51 -33.89
C ASN A 47 37.59 23.81 -32.53
N GLN A 48 38.62 24.01 -31.71
CA GLN A 48 38.69 23.46 -30.36
C GLN A 48 37.53 23.96 -29.48
N LYS A 49 37.23 25.26 -29.50
CA LYS A 49 36.09 25.83 -28.76
C LYS A 49 34.76 25.24 -29.21
N MET A 50 34.55 25.10 -30.53
CA MET A 50 33.31 24.52 -31.05
C MET A 50 33.17 23.04 -30.66
N GLN A 51 34.25 22.27 -30.72
CA GLN A 51 34.28 20.89 -30.26
C GLN A 51 33.93 20.79 -28.76
N GLN A 52 34.58 21.59 -27.90
CA GLN A 52 34.30 21.61 -26.46
C GLN A 52 32.84 21.92 -26.15
N ILE A 53 32.20 22.85 -26.88
CA ILE A 53 30.78 23.16 -26.69
C ILE A 53 29.91 21.95 -27.04
N ASN A 54 30.18 21.28 -28.16
CA ASN A 54 29.45 20.09 -28.57
C ASN A 54 29.62 18.93 -27.57
N ASP A 55 30.83 18.72 -27.09
CA ASP A 55 31.14 17.67 -26.12
C ASP A 55 30.43 17.95 -24.79
N ARG A 56 30.49 19.19 -24.29
CA ARG A 56 29.78 19.59 -23.07
C ARG A 56 28.25 19.48 -23.22
N PHE A 57 27.70 19.89 -24.36
CA PHE A 57 26.26 19.76 -24.61
C PHE A 57 25.84 18.29 -24.63
N THR A 58 26.60 17.43 -25.31
CA THR A 58 26.36 15.99 -25.36
C THR A 58 26.42 15.37 -23.96
N TYR A 59 27.46 15.68 -23.19
CA TYR A 59 27.63 15.21 -21.82
C TYR A 59 26.45 15.61 -20.93
N VAL A 60 26.05 16.89 -20.94
CA VAL A 60 24.94 17.37 -20.12
C VAL A 60 23.61 16.74 -20.55
N SER A 61 23.37 16.63 -21.85
CA SER A 61 22.13 16.05 -22.40
C SER A 61 21.99 14.56 -22.06
N GLN A 62 23.07 13.78 -22.21
CA GLN A 62 23.09 12.36 -21.84
C GLN A 62 22.89 12.16 -20.34
N ASN A 63 23.61 12.93 -19.50
CA ASN A 63 23.43 12.85 -18.05
C ASN A 63 22.01 13.22 -17.63
N ALA A 64 21.42 14.25 -18.24
CA ALA A 64 20.04 14.63 -17.97
C ALA A 64 19.09 13.46 -18.29
N GLN A 65 19.22 12.82 -19.45
CA GLN A 65 18.40 11.66 -19.81
C GLN A 65 18.52 10.51 -18.79
N ILE A 66 19.73 10.21 -18.32
CA ILE A 66 19.96 9.19 -17.28
C ILE A 66 19.25 9.58 -15.98
N TRP A 67 19.34 10.84 -15.58
CA TRP A 67 18.66 11.33 -14.37
C TRP A 67 17.14 11.29 -14.50
N GLU A 68 16.59 11.61 -15.68
CA GLU A 68 15.15 11.47 -15.92
C GLU A 68 14.70 10.03 -15.75
N GLN A 69 15.42 9.07 -16.34
CA GLN A 69 15.11 7.65 -16.18
C GLN A 69 15.15 7.22 -14.71
N LYS A 70 16.19 7.64 -13.97
CA LYS A 70 16.31 7.35 -12.53
C LYS A 70 15.17 7.96 -11.71
N LEU A 71 14.77 9.19 -12.02
CA LEU A 71 13.68 9.88 -11.32
C LEU A 71 12.32 9.24 -11.63
N GLN A 72 12.06 8.89 -12.89
CA GLN A 72 10.84 8.17 -13.28
C GLN A 72 10.75 6.81 -12.58
N GLU A 73 11.86 6.07 -12.52
CA GLU A 73 11.94 4.80 -11.80
C GLU A 73 11.69 5.00 -10.30
N ALA A 74 12.33 5.98 -9.67
CA ALA A 74 12.12 6.28 -8.25
C ALA A 74 10.66 6.65 -7.94
N VAL A 75 10.01 7.44 -8.82
CA VAL A 75 8.58 7.78 -8.69
C VAL A 75 7.70 6.52 -8.79
N ARG A 76 8.01 5.61 -9.71
CA ARG A 76 7.31 4.33 -9.87
C ARG A 76 7.46 3.46 -8.62
N CYS A 77 8.68 3.28 -8.13
CA CYS A 77 8.94 2.51 -6.91
C CYS A 77 8.22 3.11 -5.69
N TRP A 78 8.21 4.44 -5.56
CA TRP A 78 7.47 5.12 -4.51
C TRP A 78 5.96 4.85 -4.60
N HIS A 79 5.39 4.91 -5.80
CA HIS A 79 3.97 4.65 -6.00
C HIS A 79 3.61 3.21 -5.61
N ASN A 80 4.38 2.23 -6.07
CA ASN A 80 4.15 0.81 -5.75
C ASN A 80 4.27 0.55 -4.24
N PHE A 81 5.31 1.07 -3.59
CA PHE A 81 5.49 0.93 -2.14
C PHE A 81 4.34 1.56 -1.36
N ARG A 82 3.90 2.77 -1.74
CA ARG A 82 2.78 3.46 -1.09
C ARG A 82 1.47 2.71 -1.25
N GLU A 83 1.24 2.07 -2.39
CA GLU A 83 0.03 1.28 -2.60
C GLU A 83 0.03 0.02 -1.73
N CYS A 84 1.16 -0.70 -1.63
CA CYS A 84 1.31 -1.81 -0.69
C CYS A 84 1.11 -1.35 0.78
N GLU A 85 1.75 -0.24 1.17
CA GLU A 85 1.60 0.36 2.50
C GLU A 85 0.13 0.69 2.80
N ARG A 86 -0.59 1.27 1.83
CA ARG A 86 -2.01 1.62 1.95
C ARG A 86 -2.89 0.40 2.11
N ILE A 87 -2.77 -0.60 1.23
CA ILE A 87 -3.58 -1.83 1.27
C ILE A 87 -3.44 -2.53 2.62
N ILE A 88 -2.21 -2.67 3.11
CA ILE A 88 -1.94 -3.33 4.39
C ILE A 88 -2.47 -2.48 5.55
N SER A 89 -2.26 -1.16 5.53
CA SER A 89 -2.74 -0.27 6.59
C SER A 89 -4.27 -0.26 6.68
N ASP A 90 -4.96 -0.20 5.54
CA ASP A 90 -6.43 -0.22 5.47
C ASP A 90 -6.98 -1.55 6.03
N TRP A 91 -6.35 -2.67 5.65
CA TRP A 91 -6.73 -3.98 6.19
C TRP A 91 -6.46 -4.08 7.69
N LEU A 92 -5.29 -3.63 8.17
CA LEU A 92 -4.95 -3.65 9.59
C LEU A 92 -5.91 -2.80 10.42
N MET A 93 -6.26 -1.61 9.95
CA MET A 93 -7.22 -0.74 10.62
C MET A 93 -8.58 -1.42 10.76
N LYS A 94 -9.06 -2.09 9.70
CA LYS A 94 -10.32 -2.84 9.76
C LYS A 94 -10.20 -4.06 10.68
N ALA A 95 -9.08 -4.78 10.66
CA ALA A 95 -8.85 -5.91 11.55
C ALA A 95 -8.83 -5.49 13.03
N GLU A 96 -8.11 -4.42 13.36
CA GLU A 96 -8.06 -3.80 14.69
C GLU A 96 -9.48 -3.39 15.13
N GLN A 97 -10.29 -2.81 14.24
CA GLN A 97 -11.70 -2.47 14.52
C GLN A 97 -12.54 -3.70 14.85
N LEU A 98 -12.48 -4.75 14.04
CA LEU A 98 -13.23 -6.00 14.26
C LEU A 98 -12.80 -6.73 15.55
N ILE A 99 -11.52 -6.64 15.92
CA ILE A 99 -11.01 -7.21 17.18
C ILE A 99 -11.49 -6.39 18.39
N SER A 100 -11.62 -5.07 18.24
CA SER A 100 -12.06 -4.17 19.31
C SER A 100 -13.58 -4.20 19.57
N GLU A 101 -14.35 -4.79 18.67
CA GLU A 101 -15.81 -4.80 18.71
C GLU A 101 -16.34 -5.65 19.88
N LYS A 102 -17.14 -5.02 20.75
CA LYS A 102 -17.61 -5.62 22.03
C LYS A 102 -18.98 -6.27 21.96
N HIS A 103 -19.79 -5.91 20.97
CA HIS A 103 -21.20 -6.31 20.86
C HIS A 103 -21.40 -7.21 19.63
N ILE A 104 -21.00 -8.47 19.78
CA ILE A 104 -21.11 -9.48 18.73
C ILE A 104 -22.05 -10.55 19.27
N ASP A 105 -23.33 -10.38 18.95
CA ASP A 105 -24.42 -11.17 19.53
C ASP A 105 -25.18 -11.98 18.46
N THR A 106 -24.73 -11.95 17.20
CA THR A 106 -25.35 -12.71 16.10
C THR A 106 -24.35 -13.58 15.35
N LYS A 107 -24.85 -14.74 14.91
CA LYS A 107 -24.08 -15.70 14.09
C LYS A 107 -23.57 -15.08 12.79
N GLU A 108 -24.34 -14.17 12.19
CA GLU A 108 -23.98 -13.47 10.96
C GLU A 108 -22.73 -12.58 11.13
N ILE A 109 -22.60 -11.88 12.26
CA ILE A 109 -21.44 -11.04 12.55
C ILE A 109 -20.20 -11.90 12.77
N VAL A 110 -20.32 -12.99 13.54
CA VAL A 110 -19.20 -13.93 13.76
C VAL A 110 -18.71 -14.53 12.46
N GLU A 111 -19.63 -14.93 11.58
CA GLU A 111 -19.27 -15.45 10.25
C GLU A 111 -18.58 -14.39 9.39
N SER A 112 -19.04 -13.13 9.45
CA SER A 112 -18.37 -12.01 8.77
C SER A 112 -16.92 -11.83 9.23
N HIS A 113 -16.67 -11.94 10.54
CA HIS A 113 -15.32 -11.86 11.10
C HIS A 113 -14.44 -13.01 10.60
N LYS A 114 -14.95 -14.25 10.61
CA LYS A 114 -14.23 -15.42 10.09
C LYS A 114 -13.83 -15.22 8.63
N VAL A 115 -14.79 -14.90 7.77
CA VAL A 115 -14.57 -14.67 6.34
C VAL A 115 -13.55 -13.55 6.11
N PHE A 116 -13.55 -12.49 6.93
CA PHE A 116 -12.57 -11.41 6.82
C PHE A 116 -11.14 -11.90 7.10
N PHE A 117 -10.92 -12.65 8.19
CA PHE A 117 -9.60 -13.15 8.56
C PHE A 117 -9.12 -14.31 7.67
N GLU A 118 -10.03 -15.13 7.11
CA GLU A 118 -9.67 -16.19 6.16
C GLU A 118 -9.28 -15.67 4.78
N ARG A 119 -9.84 -14.52 4.35
CA ARG A 119 -9.52 -13.90 3.05
C ARG A 119 -8.22 -13.09 3.06
N VAL A 120 -7.48 -13.10 4.17
CA VAL A 120 -6.21 -12.39 4.26
C VAL A 120 -5.22 -12.93 3.23
N ASN A 121 -4.59 -12.04 2.46
CA ASN A 121 -3.59 -12.44 1.48
C ASN A 121 -2.18 -12.30 2.09
N GLU A 122 -1.56 -13.43 2.41
CA GLU A 122 -0.20 -13.47 2.96
C GLU A 122 0.87 -12.88 2.03
N ARG A 123 0.59 -12.79 0.72
CA ARG A 123 1.52 -12.18 -0.25
C ARG A 123 1.68 -10.68 -0.08
N TRP A 124 0.74 -9.98 0.56
CA TRP A 124 0.87 -8.52 0.72
C TRP A 124 2.15 -8.12 1.47
N ILE A 125 2.56 -8.89 2.47
CA ILE A 125 3.82 -8.62 3.19
C ILE A 125 5.03 -8.88 2.31
N HIS A 126 4.99 -9.94 1.50
CA HIS A 126 6.05 -10.21 0.53
C HIS A 126 6.18 -9.06 -0.48
N ASP A 127 5.06 -8.60 -1.03
CA ASP A 127 5.03 -7.50 -2.01
C ASP A 127 5.48 -6.17 -1.38
N LEU A 128 5.12 -5.91 -0.12
CA LEU A 128 5.62 -4.76 0.63
C LEU A 128 7.16 -4.80 0.77
N VAL A 129 7.73 -5.96 1.14
CA VAL A 129 9.19 -6.11 1.30
C VAL A 129 9.89 -5.96 -0.05
N GLN A 130 9.34 -6.54 -1.11
CA GLN A 130 9.91 -6.45 -2.45
C GLN A 130 9.89 -5.00 -2.96
N THR A 131 8.75 -4.33 -2.90
CA THR A 131 8.62 -2.92 -3.34
C THR A 131 9.47 -1.98 -2.49
N ALA A 132 9.64 -2.26 -1.19
CA ALA A 132 10.56 -1.53 -0.33
C ALA A 132 12.02 -1.73 -0.73
N GLN A 133 12.41 -2.95 -1.11
CA GLN A 133 13.77 -3.21 -1.58
C GLN A 133 14.05 -2.49 -2.90
N ASP A 134 13.12 -2.53 -3.85
CA ASP A 134 13.22 -1.82 -5.13
C ASP A 134 13.33 -0.31 -4.91
N LEU A 135 12.53 0.24 -4.00
CA LEU A 135 12.59 1.64 -3.62
C LEU A 135 13.92 2.01 -2.97
N ARG A 136 14.47 1.17 -2.09
CA ARG A 136 15.78 1.41 -1.45
C ARG A 136 16.90 1.44 -2.48
N ASN A 137 16.83 0.61 -3.51
CA ASN A 137 17.82 0.61 -4.61
C ASN A 137 17.80 1.92 -5.41
N CYS A 138 16.67 2.64 -5.39
CA CYS A 138 16.50 3.93 -6.06
C CYS A 138 16.83 5.14 -5.17
N LEU A 139 17.00 4.96 -3.86
CA LEU A 139 17.12 6.05 -2.89
C LEU A 139 18.51 6.17 -2.25
N PRO A 140 18.95 7.40 -1.92
CA PRO A 140 20.14 7.64 -1.09
C PRO A 140 20.00 6.97 0.28
N THR A 141 21.12 6.54 0.86
CA THR A 141 21.18 5.79 2.13
C THR A 141 20.45 6.49 3.28
N ASP A 142 20.51 7.81 3.34
CA ASP A 142 19.88 8.61 4.40
C ASP A 142 18.36 8.46 4.44
N GLN A 143 17.73 8.23 3.28
CA GLN A 143 16.28 8.08 3.16
C GLN A 143 15.82 6.63 3.31
N GLN A 144 16.73 5.66 3.21
CA GLN A 144 16.39 4.23 3.29
C GLN A 144 15.89 3.83 4.68
N ARG A 145 16.42 4.44 5.75
CA ARG A 145 16.03 4.10 7.13
C ARG A 145 14.54 4.30 7.38
N THR A 146 13.95 5.36 6.83
CA THR A 146 12.50 5.63 6.99
C THR A 146 11.65 4.53 6.35
N ILE A 147 12.07 4.01 5.19
CA ILE A 147 11.37 2.90 4.51
C ILE A 147 11.44 1.64 5.36
N VAL A 148 12.64 1.29 5.85
CA VAL A 148 12.86 0.11 6.70
C VAL A 148 11.98 0.17 7.95
N ASN A 149 11.99 1.31 8.65
CA ASN A 149 11.16 1.49 9.84
C ASN A 149 9.66 1.34 9.55
N SER A 150 9.17 1.82 8.40
CA SER A 150 7.75 1.66 8.04
C SER A 150 7.39 0.20 7.77
N VAL A 151 8.26 -0.52 7.04
CA VAL A 151 8.10 -1.96 6.76
C VAL A 151 8.10 -2.76 8.04
N GLU A 152 9.09 -2.56 8.92
CA GLU A 152 9.19 -3.27 10.21
C GLU A 152 7.96 -3.04 11.08
N ARG A 153 7.46 -1.80 11.13
CA ARG A 153 6.24 -1.46 11.87
C ARG A 153 5.02 -2.19 11.32
N LEU A 154 4.84 -2.18 10.00
CA LEU A 154 3.71 -2.86 9.36
C LEU A 154 3.78 -4.38 9.53
N GLN A 155 4.96 -4.98 9.38
CA GLN A 155 5.18 -6.40 9.62
C GLN A 155 4.89 -6.81 11.07
N SER A 156 5.32 -5.97 12.02
CA SER A 156 5.08 -6.22 13.45
C SER A 156 3.59 -6.21 13.76
N LYS A 157 2.87 -5.16 13.32
CA LYS A 157 1.42 -5.06 13.48
C LYS A 157 0.67 -6.20 12.79
N TRP A 158 1.07 -6.55 11.57
CA TRP A 158 0.51 -7.66 10.82
C TRP A 158 0.62 -8.97 11.57
N LYS A 159 1.83 -9.28 12.06
CA LYS A 159 2.08 -10.48 12.84
C LYS A 159 1.27 -10.49 14.15
N GLU A 160 1.20 -9.34 14.82
CA GLU A 160 0.43 -9.17 16.04
C GLU A 160 -1.07 -9.46 15.80
N VAL A 161 -1.69 -8.78 14.83
CA VAL A 161 -3.10 -8.96 14.48
C VAL A 161 -3.40 -10.42 14.11
N LEU A 162 -2.57 -11.05 13.28
CA LEU A 162 -2.75 -12.45 12.90
C LEU A 162 -2.56 -13.42 14.08
N SER A 163 -1.72 -13.08 15.04
CA SER A 163 -1.57 -13.90 16.25
C SER A 163 -2.80 -13.83 17.17
N PHE A 164 -3.50 -12.69 17.18
CA PHE A 164 -4.71 -12.50 17.99
C PHE A 164 -5.98 -13.02 17.31
N ALA A 165 -6.02 -13.05 15.96
CA ALA A 165 -7.22 -13.40 15.22
C ALA A 165 -7.83 -14.78 15.59
N PRO A 166 -7.06 -15.88 15.72
CA PRO A 166 -7.63 -17.19 16.09
C PRO A 166 -8.29 -17.16 17.47
N LEU A 167 -7.64 -16.53 18.45
CA LEU A 167 -8.17 -16.40 19.80
C LEU A 167 -9.43 -15.53 19.83
N HIS A 168 -9.47 -14.46 19.03
CA HIS A 168 -10.66 -13.62 18.88
C HIS A 168 -11.83 -14.43 18.35
N LEU A 169 -11.65 -15.13 17.22
CA LEU A 169 -12.71 -15.92 16.59
C LEU A 169 -13.26 -17.00 17.54
N MET A 170 -12.38 -17.72 18.23
CA MET A 170 -12.78 -18.73 19.22
C MET A 170 -13.62 -18.14 20.35
N ARG A 171 -13.25 -16.95 20.86
CA ARG A 171 -14.04 -16.26 21.90
C ARG A 171 -15.43 -15.87 21.43
N LEU A 172 -15.56 -15.49 20.16
CA LEU A 172 -16.86 -15.14 19.57
C LEU A 172 -17.77 -16.36 19.42
N GLU A 173 -17.23 -17.49 18.98
CA GLU A 173 -17.97 -18.75 18.91
C GLU A 173 -18.48 -19.16 20.29
N PHE A 174 -17.58 -19.15 21.30
CA PHE A 174 -17.95 -19.50 22.67
C PHE A 174 -19.04 -18.57 23.22
N ARG A 175 -18.99 -17.27 22.93
CA ARG A 175 -20.00 -16.31 23.38
C ARG A 175 -21.37 -16.55 22.74
N LEU A 176 -21.43 -16.98 21.47
CA LEU A 176 -22.68 -17.37 20.84
C LEU A 176 -23.28 -18.61 21.49
N ASP A 177 -22.45 -19.62 21.77
CA ASP A 177 -22.88 -20.84 22.46
C ASP A 177 -23.35 -20.51 23.87
N GLU A 178 -22.63 -19.66 24.59
CA GLU A 178 -23.01 -19.16 25.92
C GLU A 178 -24.36 -18.42 25.87
N THR A 179 -24.58 -17.56 24.88
CA THR A 179 -25.86 -16.85 24.71
C THR A 179 -27.01 -17.83 24.45
N THR A 180 -26.78 -18.83 23.61
CA THR A 180 -27.74 -19.89 23.30
C THR A 180 -28.06 -20.72 24.55
N PHE A 181 -27.05 -21.06 25.33
CA PHE A 181 -27.20 -21.77 26.59
C PHE A 181 -28.03 -20.97 27.60
N HIS A 182 -27.74 -19.67 27.78
CA HIS A 182 -28.54 -18.81 28.65
C HIS A 182 -29.99 -18.69 28.18
N GLN A 183 -30.24 -18.73 26.88
CA GLN A 183 -31.60 -18.75 26.34
C GLN A 183 -32.33 -20.04 26.73
N TYR A 184 -31.69 -21.21 26.60
CA TYR A 184 -32.25 -22.47 27.06
C TYR A 184 -32.57 -22.47 28.56
N ILE A 185 -31.66 -21.96 29.40
CA ILE A 185 -31.92 -21.85 30.85
C ILE A 185 -33.14 -20.97 31.12
N LYS A 186 -33.25 -19.81 30.46
CA LYS A 186 -34.43 -18.92 30.61
C LYS A 186 -35.73 -19.60 30.19
N ASP A 187 -35.70 -20.41 29.14
CA ASP A 187 -36.89 -21.08 28.65
C ASP A 187 -37.30 -22.25 29.57
N ILE A 188 -36.32 -22.97 30.14
CA ILE A 188 -36.55 -23.97 31.20
C ILE A 188 -37.14 -23.30 32.45
N ASP A 189 -36.56 -22.20 32.93
CA ASP A 189 -37.07 -21.48 34.11
C ASP A 189 -38.50 -20.97 33.89
N LYS A 190 -38.82 -20.47 32.69
CA LYS A 190 -40.20 -20.08 32.35
C LYS A 190 -41.14 -21.27 32.40
N GLU A 191 -40.75 -22.41 31.82
CA GLU A 191 -41.60 -23.61 31.81
C GLU A 191 -41.87 -24.12 33.23
N ILE A 192 -40.82 -24.21 34.07
CA ILE A 192 -40.95 -24.56 35.49
C ILE A 192 -41.92 -23.60 36.20
N ASN A 193 -41.80 -22.29 35.96
CA ASN A 193 -42.72 -21.31 36.57
C ASN A 193 -44.17 -21.49 36.12
N ILE A 194 -44.40 -21.83 34.84
CA ILE A 194 -45.75 -22.08 34.34
C ILE A 194 -46.34 -23.35 34.97
N GLU A 195 -45.56 -24.43 35.06
CA GLU A 195 -45.98 -25.67 35.72
C GLU A 195 -46.30 -25.44 37.21
N GLN A 196 -45.44 -24.72 37.92
CA GLN A 196 -45.67 -24.38 39.33
C GLN A 196 -46.95 -23.56 39.52
N GLN A 197 -47.24 -22.63 38.62
CA GLN A 197 -48.48 -21.85 38.65
C GLN A 197 -49.72 -22.70 38.34
N ALA A 198 -49.65 -23.59 37.36
CA ALA A 198 -50.73 -24.52 37.00
C ALA A 198 -51.05 -25.46 38.17
N PHE A 199 -50.00 -26.04 38.79
CA PHE A 199 -50.12 -26.89 39.97
C PHE A 199 -50.76 -26.14 41.15
N ASN A 200 -50.31 -24.91 41.45
CA ASN A 200 -50.86 -24.09 42.53
C ASN A 200 -52.34 -23.73 42.32
N LYS A 201 -52.81 -23.70 41.06
CA LYS A 201 -54.22 -23.47 40.70
C LYS A 201 -55.08 -24.73 40.75
N GLN A 202 -54.54 -25.86 41.21
CA GLN A 202 -55.21 -27.18 41.22
C GLN A 202 -55.65 -27.64 39.83
N GLU A 203 -54.92 -27.24 38.77
CA GLU A 203 -55.14 -27.79 37.44
C GLU A 203 -54.88 -29.31 37.44
N ASN A 204 -55.52 -30.03 36.51
CA ASN A 204 -55.43 -31.49 36.46
C ASN A 204 -53.97 -31.94 36.27
N VAL A 205 -53.45 -32.67 37.26
CA VAL A 205 -52.07 -33.15 37.31
C VAL A 205 -51.71 -34.02 36.11
N ASP A 206 -52.64 -34.83 35.60
CA ASP A 206 -52.41 -35.66 34.41
C ASP A 206 -52.24 -34.82 33.14
N ALA A 207 -52.91 -33.66 33.05
CA ALA A 207 -52.76 -32.72 31.95
C ALA A 207 -51.42 -31.97 32.01
N ILE A 208 -50.95 -31.63 33.22
CA ILE A 208 -49.62 -31.02 33.43
C ILE A 208 -48.52 -32.02 33.03
N ILE A 209 -48.62 -33.28 33.46
CA ILE A 209 -47.66 -34.34 33.11
C ILE A 209 -47.65 -34.63 31.60
N ALA A 210 -48.82 -34.62 30.94
CA ALA A 210 -48.89 -34.80 29.49
C ALA A 210 -48.18 -33.67 28.74
N ARG A 211 -48.35 -32.41 29.17
CA ARG A 211 -47.70 -31.25 28.56
C ARG A 211 -46.17 -31.30 28.71
N ASN A 212 -45.67 -31.68 29.88
CA ASN A 212 -44.23 -31.82 30.12
C ASN A 212 -43.58 -32.85 29.19
N LYS A 213 -44.29 -33.93 28.85
CA LYS A 213 -43.80 -34.97 27.92
C LYS A 213 -43.74 -34.52 26.46
N GLU A 214 -44.45 -33.44 26.10
CA GLU A 214 -44.46 -32.88 24.74
C GLU A 214 -43.43 -31.75 24.55
N PHE A 215 -42.83 -31.26 25.64
CA PHE A 215 -41.81 -30.20 25.67
C PHE A 215 -40.39 -30.76 25.57
#